data_AF-A0A1Y5T8A7-F1
#
_entry.id   AF-A0A1Y5T8A7-F1
#
_cell.length_a   1.000
_cell.length_b   1.000
_cell.length_c   1.000
_cell.angle_alpha   90.00
_cell.angle_beta   90.00
_cell.angle_gamma   90.00
#
_symmetry.space_group_name_H-M   'P 1'
#
loop_
_entity.id
_entity.type
_entity.pdbx_description
1 polymer ?
#
loop_
_entity_poly.entity_id
_entity_poly.type
_entity_poly.pdbx_seq_one_letter_code
_entity_poly.pdbx_strand_id
1 'polypeptide(L)'
;MLRTALVLSFLAAPALAESHLPAIIVEDAVIYATSPTAKAAAGYVTIINDSDTAYTLTGIEAGFPKAELHESIMDGDVMRMEPRAEGFDLAPGETLTLERGGKHVMFMGLERPLVPGTDVKATLIFTDEVRIPATFDVRRPGQAASAGHGDMSGSDTDHNDHGN
;
A
#
# COMPACT_ATOMS: atom_id res chain seq x y z
N MET A 1 63.90 -35.90 15.41
CA MET A 1 63.49 -34.51 15.13
C MET A 1 61.98 -34.52 14.90
N LEU A 2 61.22 -34.07 15.90
CA LEU A 2 59.76 -34.25 16.01
C LEU A 2 59.05 -33.12 15.24
N ARG A 3 58.18 -33.46 14.28
CA ARG A 3 57.39 -32.50 13.48
C ARG A 3 56.11 -32.15 14.22
N THR A 4 56.05 -30.96 14.81
CA THR A 4 54.84 -30.44 15.47
C THR A 4 53.87 -29.91 14.41
N ALA A 5 52.73 -30.57 14.23
CA ALA A 5 51.64 -30.09 13.40
C ALA A 5 50.74 -29.15 14.23
N LEU A 6 50.66 -27.89 13.84
CA LEU A 6 49.76 -26.89 14.44
C LEU A 6 48.41 -26.97 13.71
N VAL A 7 47.39 -27.52 14.36
CA VAL A 7 46.00 -27.49 13.87
C VAL A 7 45.39 -26.18 14.35
N LEU A 8 45.16 -25.25 13.41
CA LEU A 8 44.47 -23.99 13.67
C LEU A 8 42.96 -24.23 13.51
N SER A 9 42.25 -24.48 14.61
CA SER A 9 40.79 -24.57 14.61
C SER A 9 40.18 -23.19 14.39
N PHE A 10 39.63 -22.97 13.19
CA PHE A 10 38.88 -21.77 12.83
C PHE A 10 37.46 -21.87 13.41
N LEU A 11 37.17 -21.08 14.43
CA LEU A 11 35.84 -21.02 15.05
C LEU A 11 34.95 -20.11 14.19
N ALA A 12 34.13 -20.68 13.32
CA ALA A 12 33.16 -19.94 12.52
C ALA A 12 32.02 -19.45 13.44
N ALA A 13 31.95 -18.13 13.66
CA ALA A 13 30.80 -17.52 14.33
C ALA A 13 29.58 -17.53 13.38
N PRO A 14 28.38 -17.85 13.86
CA PRO A 14 27.17 -17.73 13.05
C PRO A 14 26.87 -16.24 12.87
N ALA A 15 26.89 -15.75 11.63
CA ALA A 15 26.33 -14.45 11.31
C ALA A 15 24.81 -14.53 11.49
N LEU A 16 24.29 -13.88 12.52
CA LEU A 16 22.86 -13.62 12.63
C LEU A 16 22.53 -12.63 11.50
N ALA A 17 21.91 -13.14 10.43
CA ALA A 17 21.32 -12.28 9.41
C ALA A 17 20.16 -11.53 10.07
N GLU A 18 20.39 -10.27 10.45
CA GLU A 18 19.29 -9.33 10.66
C GLU A 18 18.51 -9.28 9.35
N SER A 19 17.29 -9.81 9.36
CA SER A 19 16.34 -9.64 8.27
C SER A 19 15.91 -8.17 8.25
N HIS A 20 16.77 -7.31 7.71
CA HIS A 20 16.40 -5.94 7.39
C HIS A 20 15.40 -6.02 6.25
N LEU A 21 14.16 -5.59 6.49
CA LEU A 21 13.24 -5.36 5.39
C LEU A 21 13.89 -4.34 4.46
N PRO A 22 13.75 -4.48 3.14
CA PRO A 22 14.27 -3.48 2.21
C PRO A 22 13.65 -2.12 2.54
N ALA A 23 14.35 -1.05 2.21
CA ALA A 23 13.95 0.33 2.46
C ALA A 23 12.77 0.75 1.56
N ILE A 24 11.64 0.07 1.71
CA ILE A 24 10.36 0.36 1.08
C ILE A 24 9.46 1.02 2.12
N ILE A 25 9.02 2.23 1.82
CA ILE A 25 8.16 3.03 2.69
C ILE A 25 6.76 3.01 2.09
N VAL A 26 5.76 2.79 2.95
CA VAL A 26 4.35 2.76 2.56
C VAL A 26 3.63 3.89 3.27
N GLU A 27 3.03 4.78 2.49
CA GLU A 27 2.36 5.98 2.97
C GLU A 27 0.93 6.06 2.45
N ASP A 28 0.06 6.73 3.20
CA ASP A 28 -1.31 7.06 2.80
C ASP A 28 -2.16 5.89 2.27
N ALA A 29 -1.91 4.68 2.79
CA ALA A 29 -2.69 3.51 2.47
C ALA A 29 -4.14 3.68 2.93
N VAL A 30 -5.07 3.74 1.98
CA VAL A 30 -6.49 4.03 2.22
C VAL A 30 -7.39 3.14 1.37
N ILE A 31 -8.50 2.69 1.95
CA ILE A 31 -9.63 2.10 1.22
C ILE A 31 -10.85 2.97 1.48
N TYR A 32 -11.67 3.21 0.46
CA TYR A 32 -12.93 3.92 0.70
C TYR A 32 -14.01 2.98 1.24
N ALA A 33 -14.74 3.49 2.22
CA ALA A 33 -15.89 2.82 2.83
C ALA A 33 -16.91 2.43 1.76
N THR A 34 -17.56 1.29 1.99
CA THR A 34 -18.44 0.69 0.99
C THR A 34 -19.87 0.57 1.47
N SER A 35 -20.82 0.52 0.53
CA SER A 35 -22.23 0.26 0.85
C SER A 35 -22.43 -1.19 1.32
N PRO A 36 -23.52 -1.50 2.04
CA PRO A 36 -23.80 -2.87 2.49
C PRO A 36 -23.91 -3.92 1.36
N THR A 37 -24.17 -3.49 0.12
CA THR A 37 -24.32 -4.37 -1.04
C THR A 37 -23.06 -4.47 -1.91
N ALA A 38 -22.03 -3.67 -1.61
CA ALA A 38 -20.80 -3.65 -2.38
C ALA A 38 -20.09 -5.01 -2.35
N LYS A 39 -19.56 -5.42 -3.50
CA LYS A 39 -18.80 -6.68 -3.65
C LYS A 39 -17.30 -6.47 -3.84
N ALA A 40 -16.88 -5.23 -4.04
CA ALA A 40 -15.50 -4.84 -4.23
C ALA A 40 -15.25 -3.45 -3.63
N ALA A 41 -13.99 -3.15 -3.33
CA ALA A 41 -13.50 -1.85 -2.91
C ALA A 41 -12.16 -1.55 -3.57
N ALA A 42 -11.94 -0.28 -3.93
CA ALA A 42 -10.65 0.19 -4.40
C ALA A 42 -9.80 0.68 -3.22
N GLY A 43 -8.52 0.29 -3.21
CA GLY A 43 -7.49 0.78 -2.31
C GLY A 43 -6.43 1.60 -3.05
N TYR A 44 -5.87 2.56 -2.33
CA TYR A 44 -4.90 3.54 -2.80
C TYR A 44 -3.76 3.60 -1.79
N VAL A 45 -2.55 3.83 -2.27
CA VAL A 45 -1.34 3.81 -1.45
C VAL A 45 -0.18 4.46 -2.20
N THR A 46 0.69 5.15 -1.48
CA THR A 46 1.97 5.64 -2.00
C THR A 46 3.08 4.73 -1.51
N ILE A 47 3.94 4.30 -2.42
CA ILE A 47 5.05 3.39 -2.14
C ILE A 47 6.34 4.05 -2.59
N ILE A 48 7.29 4.23 -1.69
CA ILE A 48 8.58 4.86 -1.97
C ILE A 48 9.66 3.79 -1.85
N ASN A 49 10.51 3.69 -2.87
CA ASN A 49 11.68 2.83 -2.83
C ASN A 49 12.92 3.65 -2.47
N ASP A 50 13.28 3.64 -1.18
CA ASP A 50 14.49 4.28 -0.65
C ASP A 50 15.69 3.32 -0.62
N SER A 51 15.61 2.19 -1.34
CA SER A 51 16.71 1.24 -1.51
C SER A 51 17.48 1.50 -2.81
N ASP A 52 18.57 0.76 -3.01
CA ASP A 52 19.36 0.72 -4.24
C ASP A 52 18.93 -0.38 -5.22
N THR A 53 17.86 -1.12 -4.90
CA THR A 53 17.37 -2.27 -5.65
C THR A 53 16.07 -1.93 -6.38
N ALA A 54 15.95 -2.32 -7.65
CA ALA A 54 14.71 -2.17 -8.41
C ALA A 54 13.73 -3.29 -8.03
N TYR A 55 12.46 -2.94 -7.86
CA TYR A 55 11.40 -3.90 -7.55
C TYR A 55 10.23 -3.75 -8.53
N THR A 56 9.40 -4.78 -8.63
CA THR A 56 8.07 -4.68 -9.22
C THR A 56 7.05 -5.08 -8.16
N LEU A 57 6.07 -4.23 -7.88
CA LEU A 57 4.90 -4.60 -7.08
C LEU A 57 4.05 -5.57 -7.91
N THR A 58 4.05 -6.85 -7.56
CA THR A 58 3.40 -7.91 -8.34
C THR A 58 2.04 -8.32 -7.80
N GLY A 59 1.74 -7.99 -6.55
CA GLY A 59 0.46 -8.33 -5.98
C GLY A 59 0.24 -7.81 -4.57
N ILE A 60 -0.94 -8.13 -4.04
CA ILE A 60 -1.35 -7.82 -2.68
C ILE A 60 -2.07 -9.04 -2.09
N GLU A 61 -1.72 -9.36 -0.86
CA GLU A 61 -2.45 -10.31 -0.04
C GLU A 61 -3.19 -9.58 1.08
N ALA A 62 -4.44 -9.95 1.31
CA ALA A 62 -5.27 -9.39 2.37
C ALA A 62 -6.35 -10.40 2.77
N GLY A 63 -7.10 -10.11 3.83
CA GLY A 63 -8.20 -10.95 4.32
C GLY A 63 -9.45 -11.00 3.43
N PHE A 64 -9.29 -10.83 2.11
CA PHE A 64 -10.36 -10.91 1.11
C PHE A 64 -10.15 -12.12 0.21
N PRO A 65 -11.21 -12.68 -0.39
CA PRO A 65 -11.10 -13.78 -1.35
C PRO A 65 -10.16 -13.49 -2.53
N LYS A 66 -10.04 -12.22 -2.93
CA LYS A 66 -9.15 -11.79 -4.01
C LYS A 66 -8.74 -10.33 -3.86
N ALA A 67 -7.47 -10.04 -4.13
CA ALA A 67 -6.95 -8.69 -4.27
C ALA A 67 -6.07 -8.62 -5.53
N GLU A 68 -6.28 -7.60 -6.37
CA GLU A 68 -5.58 -7.46 -7.65
C GLU A 68 -5.06 -6.04 -7.85
N LEU A 69 -3.96 -5.91 -8.58
CA LEU A 69 -3.47 -4.63 -9.09
C LEU A 69 -4.21 -4.29 -10.37
N HIS A 70 -4.79 -3.09 -10.43
CA HIS A 70 -5.58 -2.60 -11.55
C HIS A 70 -5.09 -1.22 -11.96
N GLU A 71 -5.33 -0.85 -13.20
CA GLU A 71 -5.13 0.50 -13.71
C GLU A 71 -6.38 1.00 -14.42
N SER A 72 -6.76 2.24 -14.14
CA SER A 72 -7.85 2.88 -14.86
C SER A 72 -7.31 3.48 -16.15
N ILE A 73 -7.84 3.04 -17.28
CA ILE A 73 -7.49 3.54 -18.60
C ILE A 73 -8.72 4.14 -19.29
N MET A 74 -8.49 5.12 -20.15
CA MET A 74 -9.53 5.70 -20.99
C MET A 74 -9.61 4.94 -22.31
N ASP A 75 -10.76 4.34 -22.59
CA ASP A 75 -11.09 3.65 -23.84
C ASP A 75 -12.21 4.44 -24.53
N GLY A 76 -11.81 5.37 -25.40
CA GLY A 76 -12.71 6.38 -25.95
C GLY A 76 -13.24 7.30 -24.85
N ASP A 77 -14.57 7.39 -24.72
CA ASP A 77 -15.24 8.19 -23.68
C ASP A 77 -15.53 7.41 -22.40
N VAL A 78 -15.05 6.15 -22.29
CA VAL A 78 -15.34 5.26 -21.17
C VAL A 78 -14.08 4.97 -20.38
N MET A 79 -14.13 5.19 -19.07
CA MET A 79 -13.09 4.72 -18.15
C MET A 79 -13.27 3.22 -17.89
N ARG A 80 -12.20 2.45 -18.11
CA ARG A 80 -12.14 1.01 -17.86
C ARG A 80 -11.07 0.72 -16.80
N MET A 81 -11.35 -0.22 -15.92
CA MET A 81 -10.37 -0.75 -14.97
C MET A 81 -9.82 -2.06 -15.53
N GLU A 82 -8.51 -2.10 -15.75
CA GLU A 82 -7.82 -3.28 -16.30
C GLU A 82 -6.89 -3.90 -15.26
N PRO A 83 -6.95 -5.22 -15.04
CA PRO A 83 -5.97 -5.93 -14.23
C PRO A 83 -4.56 -5.81 -14.81
N ARG A 84 -3.57 -5.62 -13.94
CA ARG A 84 -2.14 -5.54 -14.26
C ARG A 84 -1.43 -6.71 -13.62
N ALA A 85 -1.47 -7.86 -14.30
CA ALA A 85 -0.92 -9.12 -13.79
C ALA A 85 0.62 -9.12 -13.77
N GLU A 86 1.24 -8.31 -14.62
CA GLU A 86 2.66 -8.01 -14.65
C GLU A 86 3.12 -7.15 -13.46
N GLY A 87 2.20 -6.45 -12.80
CA GLY A 87 2.49 -5.56 -11.69
C GLY A 87 2.86 -4.14 -12.11
N PHE A 88 3.52 -3.43 -11.20
CA PHE A 88 4.00 -2.06 -11.40
C PHE A 88 5.46 -1.95 -11.00
N ASP A 89 6.31 -1.50 -11.92
CA ASP A 89 7.72 -1.27 -11.66
C ASP A 89 7.93 -0.12 -10.67
N LEU A 90 9.01 -0.23 -9.90
CA LEU A 90 9.43 0.70 -8.88
C LEU A 90 10.95 0.69 -8.79
N ALA A 91 11.58 1.61 -9.51
CA ALA A 91 13.03 1.77 -9.54
C ALA A 91 13.59 2.34 -8.22
N PRO A 92 14.91 2.24 -7.96
CA PRO A 92 15.57 2.90 -6.85
C PRO A 92 15.29 4.41 -6.82
N GLY A 93 14.88 4.95 -5.67
CA GLY A 93 14.52 6.35 -5.49
C GLY A 93 13.17 6.76 -6.10
N GLU A 94 12.42 5.83 -6.70
CA GLU A 94 11.13 6.11 -7.31
C GLU A 94 9.98 6.07 -6.28
N THR A 95 8.90 6.76 -6.62
CA THR A 95 7.62 6.68 -5.91
C THR A 95 6.55 6.14 -6.84
N LEU A 96 5.93 5.03 -6.45
CA LEU A 96 4.76 4.47 -7.10
C LEU A 96 3.50 4.91 -6.35
N THR A 97 2.68 5.70 -7.03
CA THR A 97 1.40 6.18 -6.49
C THR A 97 0.24 5.39 -7.07
N LEU A 98 -0.49 4.68 -6.21
CA LEU A 98 -1.79 4.09 -6.52
C LEU A 98 -2.88 5.06 -6.07
N GLU A 99 -3.54 5.73 -7.01
CA GLU A 99 -4.52 6.78 -6.76
C GLU A 99 -5.79 6.65 -7.60
N ARG A 100 -6.82 7.40 -7.20
CA ARG A 100 -8.12 7.39 -7.85
C ARG A 100 -8.02 7.92 -9.28
N GLY A 101 -8.47 7.11 -10.24
CA GLY A 101 -8.41 7.44 -11.67
C GLY A 101 -7.13 6.96 -12.36
N GLY A 102 -6.18 6.37 -11.62
CA GLY A 102 -4.99 5.73 -12.15
C GLY A 102 -4.87 4.29 -11.65
N LYS A 103 -3.66 3.93 -11.19
CA LYS A 103 -3.33 2.63 -10.60
C LYS A 103 -4.00 2.47 -9.25
N HIS A 104 -4.49 1.27 -8.93
CA HIS A 104 -5.17 1.01 -7.67
C HIS A 104 -5.20 -0.48 -7.35
N VAL A 105 -5.55 -0.79 -6.11
CA VAL A 105 -5.80 -2.16 -5.65
C VAL A 105 -7.29 -2.42 -5.70
N MET A 106 -7.72 -3.54 -6.29
CA MET A 106 -9.10 -3.99 -6.24
C MET A 106 -9.24 -5.16 -5.25
N PHE A 107 -9.82 -4.87 -4.08
CA PHE A 107 -10.23 -5.89 -3.10
C PHE A 107 -11.62 -6.40 -3.49
N MET A 108 -11.76 -7.71 -3.72
CA MET A 108 -13.00 -8.32 -4.22
C MET A 108 -13.49 -9.43 -3.28
N GLY A 109 -14.79 -9.71 -3.37
CA GLY A 109 -15.43 -10.71 -2.53
C GLY A 109 -15.76 -10.20 -1.14
N LEU A 110 -16.11 -8.92 -1.02
CA LEU A 110 -16.55 -8.35 0.24
C LEU A 110 -17.83 -9.05 0.73
N GLU A 111 -17.74 -9.65 1.92
CA GLU A 111 -18.87 -10.26 2.62
C GLU A 111 -19.58 -9.28 3.55
N ARG A 112 -18.89 -8.22 3.94
CA ARG A 112 -19.37 -7.15 4.83
C ARG A 112 -18.90 -5.79 4.31
N PRO A 113 -19.65 -4.71 4.58
CA PRO A 113 -19.22 -3.36 4.22
C PRO A 113 -17.95 -2.98 4.97
N LEU A 114 -17.12 -2.17 4.32
CA LEU A 114 -15.96 -1.53 4.95
C LEU A 114 -16.45 -0.24 5.63
N VAL A 115 -16.21 -0.13 6.93
CA VAL A 115 -16.74 0.94 7.78
C VAL A 115 -15.64 1.99 8.06
N PRO A 116 -15.92 3.30 7.94
CA PRO A 116 -14.93 4.33 8.23
C PRO A 116 -14.33 4.21 9.63
N GLY A 117 -13.02 4.47 9.76
CA GLY A 117 -12.29 4.40 11.02
C GLY A 117 -11.91 2.97 11.45
N THR A 118 -12.07 2.00 10.55
CA THR A 118 -11.52 0.65 10.70
C THR A 118 -10.33 0.46 9.78
N ASP A 119 -9.54 -0.58 10.02
CA ASP A 119 -8.33 -0.84 9.25
C ASP A 119 -8.38 -2.19 8.55
N VAL A 120 -7.73 -2.26 7.40
CA VAL A 120 -7.51 -3.48 6.63
C VAL A 120 -6.01 -3.77 6.60
N LYS A 121 -5.62 -4.90 7.19
CA LYS A 121 -4.24 -5.40 7.09
C LYS A 121 -4.04 -6.07 5.74
N ALA A 122 -2.95 -5.71 5.07
CA ALA A 122 -2.53 -6.28 3.80
C ALA A 122 -1.01 -6.49 3.80
N THR A 123 -0.53 -7.24 2.81
CA THR A 123 0.90 -7.39 2.51
C THR A 123 1.10 -7.08 1.02
N LEU A 124 1.92 -6.09 0.74
CA LEU A 124 2.40 -5.77 -0.60
C LEU A 124 3.45 -6.81 -0.99
N ILE A 125 3.30 -7.41 -2.17
CA ILE A 125 4.18 -8.45 -2.69
C ILE A 125 5.01 -7.85 -3.82
N PHE A 126 6.31 -7.83 -3.65
CA PHE A 126 7.26 -7.38 -4.65
C PHE A 126 8.01 -8.58 -5.24
N THR A 127 8.79 -8.33 -6.29
CA THR A 127 9.79 -9.27 -6.80
C THR A 127 10.80 -9.67 -5.71
N ASP A 128 11.57 -10.73 -5.97
CA ASP A 128 12.58 -11.26 -5.04
C ASP A 128 12.01 -11.71 -3.67
N GLU A 129 10.74 -12.12 -3.68
CA GLU A 129 10.00 -12.57 -2.49
C GLU A 129 9.92 -11.52 -1.37
N VAL A 130 10.12 -10.25 -1.71
CA VAL A 130 10.00 -9.13 -0.77
C VAL A 130 8.54 -8.90 -0.42
N ARG A 131 8.25 -8.87 0.88
CA ARG A 131 6.88 -8.77 1.43
C ARG A 131 6.83 -7.66 2.45
N ILE A 132 6.06 -6.61 2.14
CA ILE A 132 5.97 -5.41 2.98
C ILE A 132 4.57 -5.33 3.58
N PRO A 133 4.42 -5.38 4.93
CA PRO A 133 3.12 -5.21 5.56
C PRO A 133 2.61 -3.78 5.35
N ALA A 134 1.32 -3.66 5.06
CA ALA A 134 0.62 -2.39 4.90
C ALA A 134 -0.69 -2.41 5.69
N THR A 135 -1.06 -1.27 6.27
CA THR A 135 -2.35 -1.10 6.95
C THR A 135 -3.11 -0.01 6.21
N PHE A 136 -4.25 -0.39 5.61
CA PHE A 136 -5.11 0.52 4.88
C PHE A 136 -6.21 1.04 5.79
N ASP A 137 -6.26 2.36 5.98
CA ASP A 137 -7.33 3.00 6.73
C ASP A 137 -8.60 3.03 5.89
N VAL A 138 -9.73 2.63 6.47
CA VAL A 138 -11.03 2.78 5.80
C VAL A 138 -11.54 4.20 6.04
N ARG A 139 -11.68 4.99 4.97
CA ARG A 139 -12.12 6.40 5.03
C ARG A 139 -13.40 6.64 4.23
N ARG A 140 -14.12 7.73 4.49
CA ARG A 140 -15.26 8.11 3.64
C ARG A 140 -14.74 8.61 2.28
N PRO A 141 -15.41 8.31 1.16
CA PRO A 141 -15.10 8.97 -0.12
C PRO A 141 -15.12 10.50 0.05
N GLY A 142 -14.07 11.18 -0.42
CA GLY A 142 -13.96 12.65 -0.30
C GLY A 142 -13.35 13.15 1.01
N GLN A 143 -13.03 12.27 1.96
CA GLN A 143 -12.18 12.62 3.09
C GLN A 143 -10.71 12.56 2.64
N ALA A 144 -10.04 13.71 2.57
CA ALA A 144 -8.62 13.78 2.23
C ALA A 144 -7.77 13.01 3.27
N ALA A 145 -6.58 12.56 2.86
CA ALA A 145 -5.58 12.08 3.80
C ALA A 145 -5.34 13.15 4.85
N SER A 146 -5.49 12.77 6.13
CA SER A 146 -5.24 13.69 7.23
C SER A 146 -3.73 13.88 7.34
N ALA A 147 -3.18 14.79 6.54
CA ALA A 147 -1.88 15.37 6.82
C ALA A 147 -1.96 15.99 8.21
N GLY A 148 -1.17 15.48 9.15
CA GLY A 148 -1.15 15.98 10.52
C GLY A 148 -0.79 17.46 10.55
N HIS A 149 -1.77 18.33 10.73
CA HIS A 149 -1.56 19.74 11.05
C HIS A 149 -2.70 20.29 11.90
N GLY A 150 -2.33 20.64 13.14
CA GLY A 150 -2.78 21.84 13.84
C GLY A 150 -4.27 22.06 14.01
N ASP A 151 -4.74 21.87 15.23
CA ASP A 151 -5.84 22.63 15.82
C ASP A 151 -5.83 24.09 15.34
N MET A 152 -6.90 24.50 14.67
CA MET A 152 -7.39 25.88 14.72
C MET A 152 -8.92 25.87 14.77
N SER A 153 -9.44 25.85 16.00
CA SER A 153 -10.43 26.81 16.50
C SER A 153 -11.18 27.66 15.45
N GLY A 154 -12.48 27.36 15.30
CA GLY A 154 -13.59 28.32 15.38
C GLY A 154 -13.69 29.47 14.37
N SER A 155 -14.78 29.46 13.60
CA SER A 155 -15.66 30.64 13.48
C SER A 155 -17.01 30.22 12.90
N ASP A 156 -18.04 30.39 13.71
CA ASP A 156 -19.43 30.53 13.27
C ASP A 156 -19.50 31.53 12.12
N THR A 157 -20.28 31.24 11.08
CA THR A 157 -20.77 32.28 10.19
C THR A 157 -22.26 32.10 9.97
N ASP A 158 -22.91 33.16 10.43
CA ASP A 158 -24.31 33.50 10.51
C ASP A 158 -25.19 33.12 9.32
N HIS A 159 -26.45 32.84 9.65
CA HIS A 159 -27.56 32.87 8.73
C HIS A 159 -27.75 34.29 8.19
N ASN A 160 -27.95 34.45 6.88
CA ASN A 160 -28.65 35.63 6.39
C ASN A 160 -29.67 35.29 5.30
N ASP A 161 -30.93 35.53 5.70
CA ASP A 161 -32.14 35.76 4.93
C ASP A 161 -31.94 36.66 3.71
N HIS A 162 -32.56 36.31 2.58
CA HIS A 162 -33.00 37.27 1.58
C HIS A 162 -34.26 36.78 0.86
N GLY A 163 -35.41 37.26 1.34
CA GLY A 163 -36.61 37.40 0.52
C GLY A 163 -36.47 38.48 -0.55
N ASN A 164 -36.98 38.17 -1.74
CA ASN A 164 -37.84 39.04 -2.55
C ASN A 164 -38.64 38.20 -3.56
#